data_AF-A0AAN6YN08-F1
#
_entry.id   AF-A0AAN6YN08-F1
#
_cell.length_a   1.000
_cell.length_b   1.000
_cell.length_c   1.000
_cell.angle_alpha   90.00
_cell.angle_beta   90.00
_cell.angle_gamma   90.00
#
_symmetry.space_group_name_H-M   'P 1'
#
loop_
_entity.id
_entity.type
_entity.pdbx_description
1 polymer ?
#
loop_
_entity_poly.entity_id
_entity_poly.type
_entity_poly.pdbx_seq_one_letter_code
_entity_poly.pdbx_strand_id
1 'polypeptide(L)'
;MAKWHQPVVDQIHGMGLKFGLYGCAGVQTCAGYPGSEGHEKSDVAQLVSWGVDFWKYDNCYTPCRKSPRPQTCQNPSGNTSTFYAQMRDAIVAANSKETKKMHFNLCHWGRDQVWIWGANYGHSWRMSVDNWGDWASIERIGSAAAGIYKHSAPVGFNDLDMLYLGSSKINENQSKLHFGLWAITKSPLVLGMDLNKISSSNLAIIKNKGIIDINQDPLGKAATNLRPPGAAVPTEGKIYPYWAQ
;
A
#
# COMPACT_ATOMS: atom_id res chain seq x y z
N MET A 1 -11.91 31.18 5.26
CA MET A 1 -11.34 30.38 6.38
C MET A 1 -9.88 30.08 6.05
N ALA A 2 -8.97 30.31 6.99
CA ALA A 2 -7.55 30.01 6.80
C ALA A 2 -7.35 28.49 6.65
N LYS A 3 -6.67 28.07 5.58
CA LYS A 3 -6.34 26.67 5.30
C LYS A 3 -5.13 26.27 6.15
N TRP A 4 -5.35 25.77 7.37
CA TRP A 4 -4.29 25.41 8.33
C TRP A 4 -3.28 24.38 7.81
N HIS A 5 -3.64 23.57 6.83
CA HIS A 5 -2.77 22.59 6.19
C HIS A 5 -1.92 23.18 5.06
N GLN A 6 -2.30 24.34 4.49
CA GLN A 6 -1.62 24.91 3.32
C GLN A 6 -0.12 25.15 3.57
N PRO A 7 0.32 25.70 4.72
CA PRO A 7 1.76 25.87 4.98
C PRO A 7 2.54 24.56 4.97
N VAL A 8 1.94 23.45 5.43
CA VAL A 8 2.58 22.13 5.45
C VAL A 8 2.72 21.60 4.02
N VAL A 9 1.66 21.69 3.22
CA VAL A 9 1.70 21.23 1.82
C VAL A 9 2.69 22.05 1.01
N ASP A 10 2.66 23.38 1.16
CA ASP A 10 3.57 24.28 0.45
C ASP A 10 5.03 24.02 0.84
N GLN A 11 5.32 23.76 2.13
CA GLN A 11 6.66 23.40 2.59
C GLN A 11 7.12 22.08 1.96
N ILE A 12 6.27 21.03 1.98
CA ILE A 12 6.61 19.72 1.42
C ILE A 12 6.84 19.82 -0.09
N HIS A 13 5.98 20.53 -0.81
CA HIS A 13 6.16 20.78 -2.25
C HIS A 13 7.40 21.64 -2.53
N GLY A 14 7.71 22.62 -1.68
CA GLY A 14 8.92 23.44 -1.76
C GLY A 14 10.22 22.65 -1.58
N MET A 15 10.16 21.48 -0.90
CA MET A 15 11.27 20.52 -0.81
C MET A 15 11.38 19.60 -2.05
N GLY A 16 10.51 19.76 -3.05
CA GLY A 16 10.42 18.86 -4.21
C GLY A 16 9.75 17.52 -3.91
N LEU A 17 9.10 17.38 -2.74
CA LEU A 17 8.40 16.18 -2.31
C LEU A 17 6.91 16.25 -2.69
N LYS A 18 6.24 15.09 -2.57
CA LYS A 18 4.80 14.94 -2.75
C LYS A 18 4.11 14.76 -1.41
N PHE A 19 2.88 15.22 -1.29
CA PHE A 19 2.10 15.16 -0.06
C PHE A 19 0.97 14.13 -0.16
N GLY A 20 0.84 13.27 0.85
CA GLY A 20 -0.19 12.24 0.90
C GLY A 20 -1.08 12.37 2.14
N LEU A 21 -2.35 12.02 1.98
CA LEU A 21 -3.32 11.90 3.08
C LEU A 21 -4.02 10.53 3.07
N TYR A 22 -4.86 10.33 4.07
CA TYR A 22 -5.55 9.09 4.35
C TYR A 22 -7.05 9.32 4.55
N GLY A 23 -7.86 8.38 4.07
CA GLY A 23 -9.29 8.29 4.37
C GLY A 23 -9.78 6.85 4.27
N CYS A 24 -11.10 6.68 4.21
CA CYS A 24 -11.72 5.35 4.28
C CYS A 24 -12.96 5.26 3.39
N ALA A 25 -13.16 4.09 2.77
CA ALA A 25 -14.32 3.75 1.96
C ALA A 25 -15.60 3.50 2.77
N GLY A 26 -15.51 3.42 4.10
CA GLY A 26 -16.66 3.35 4.98
C GLY A 26 -17.04 4.70 5.58
N VAL A 27 -18.02 4.67 6.47
CA VAL A 27 -18.52 5.87 7.19
C VAL A 27 -17.52 6.42 8.22
N GLN A 28 -16.54 5.61 8.62
CA GLN A 28 -15.47 5.98 9.55
C GLN A 28 -14.15 5.39 9.08
N THR A 29 -13.07 6.10 9.37
CA THR A 29 -11.72 5.54 9.33
C THR A 29 -11.55 4.43 10.36
N CYS A 30 -10.50 3.62 10.22
CA CYS A 30 -10.21 2.59 11.22
C CYS A 30 -10.00 3.16 12.63
N ALA A 31 -9.52 4.41 12.75
CA ALA A 31 -9.34 5.10 14.03
C ALA A 31 -10.60 5.86 14.52
N GLY A 32 -11.75 5.73 13.85
CA GLY A 32 -13.02 6.33 14.27
C GLY A 32 -13.26 7.78 13.83
N TYR A 33 -12.35 8.38 13.06
CA TYR A 33 -12.57 9.68 12.41
C TYR A 33 -13.53 9.56 11.22
N PRO A 34 -14.12 10.66 10.71
CA PRO A 34 -15.00 10.64 9.54
C PRO A 34 -14.38 9.90 8.34
N GLY A 35 -15.12 8.96 7.76
CA GLY A 35 -14.81 8.34 6.47
C GLY A 35 -15.52 9.04 5.32
N SER A 36 -15.31 8.56 4.09
CA SER A 36 -15.73 9.28 2.87
C SER A 36 -16.92 8.64 2.16
N GLU A 37 -17.51 7.55 2.68
CA GLU A 37 -18.68 6.91 2.05
C GLU A 37 -19.82 7.90 1.85
N GLY A 38 -20.22 8.14 0.59
CA GLY A 38 -21.26 9.09 0.21
C GLY A 38 -20.80 10.56 0.12
N HIS A 39 -19.53 10.84 0.41
CA HIS A 39 -18.91 12.17 0.40
C HIS A 39 -17.70 12.27 -0.55
N GLU A 40 -17.48 11.27 -1.40
CA GLU A 40 -16.26 11.11 -2.18
C GLU A 40 -15.99 12.30 -3.12
N LYS A 41 -17.04 12.84 -3.75
CA LYS A 41 -16.89 14.01 -4.64
C LYS A 41 -16.47 15.28 -3.89
N SER A 42 -17.08 15.55 -2.73
CA SER A 42 -16.72 16.72 -1.92
C SER A 42 -15.33 16.56 -1.32
N ASP A 43 -15.00 15.35 -0.86
CA ASP A 43 -13.70 15.05 -0.25
C ASP A 43 -12.60 15.19 -1.30
N VAL A 44 -12.76 14.66 -2.52
CA VAL A 44 -11.77 14.85 -3.59
C VAL A 44 -11.61 16.32 -3.97
N ALA A 45 -12.70 17.08 -4.10
CA ALA A 45 -12.61 18.52 -4.37
C ALA A 45 -11.80 19.24 -3.29
N GLN A 46 -11.98 18.84 -2.03
CA GLN A 46 -11.23 19.38 -0.90
C GLN A 46 -9.75 18.97 -0.95
N LEU A 47 -9.44 17.69 -1.15
CA LEU A 47 -8.07 17.16 -1.29
C LEU A 47 -7.29 17.86 -2.40
N VAL A 48 -7.93 18.08 -3.56
CA VAL A 48 -7.35 18.82 -4.69
C VAL A 48 -7.09 20.27 -4.28
N SER A 49 -8.06 20.92 -3.63
CA SER A 49 -7.90 22.30 -3.17
C SER A 49 -6.78 22.47 -2.14
N TRP A 50 -6.36 21.38 -1.49
CA TRP A 50 -5.27 21.34 -0.52
C TRP A 50 -3.93 20.96 -1.15
N GLY A 51 -3.91 20.52 -2.41
CA GLY A 51 -2.69 20.11 -3.11
C GLY A 51 -2.21 18.69 -2.75
N VAL A 52 -3.13 17.78 -2.41
CA VAL A 52 -2.78 16.38 -2.11
C VAL A 52 -2.38 15.64 -3.40
N ASP A 53 -1.25 14.92 -3.35
CA ASP A 53 -0.71 14.13 -4.45
C ASP A 53 -0.95 12.62 -4.31
N PHE A 54 -1.25 12.14 -3.09
CA PHE A 54 -1.43 10.72 -2.80
C PHE A 54 -2.58 10.50 -1.82
N TRP A 55 -3.45 9.53 -2.12
CA TRP A 55 -4.60 9.19 -1.30
C TRP A 55 -4.58 7.70 -0.96
N LYS A 56 -4.33 7.38 0.32
CA LYS A 56 -4.54 6.05 0.89
C LYS A 56 -5.99 5.92 1.34
N TYR A 57 -6.69 4.90 0.87
CA TYR A 57 -8.12 4.74 1.11
C TYR A 57 -8.46 3.38 1.70
N ASP A 58 -8.87 3.37 2.95
CA ASP A 58 -9.03 2.19 3.79
C ASP A 58 -10.40 1.49 3.66
N ASN A 59 -10.55 0.37 4.36
CA ASN A 59 -11.71 -0.53 4.21
C ASN A 59 -12.51 -0.75 5.52
N CYS A 60 -12.34 0.11 6.52
CA CYS A 60 -13.06 0.03 7.78
C CYS A 60 -14.49 0.60 7.71
N TYR A 61 -15.43 0.07 8.50
CA TYR A 61 -16.82 0.51 8.61
C TYR A 61 -17.59 0.60 7.27
N THR A 62 -17.17 -0.19 6.29
CA THR A 62 -17.78 -0.31 4.96
C THR A 62 -19.16 -0.98 5.00
N PRO A 63 -19.95 -0.90 3.92
CA PRO A 63 -21.28 -1.52 3.85
C PRO A 63 -21.24 -2.99 4.27
N CYS A 64 -21.99 -3.31 5.33
CA CYS A 64 -21.97 -4.61 5.99
C CYS A 64 -23.38 -5.10 6.24
N ARG A 65 -23.61 -6.42 6.12
CA ARG A 65 -24.91 -7.02 6.49
C ARG A 65 -25.18 -6.96 8.00
N LYS A 66 -24.13 -6.83 8.82
CA LYS A 66 -24.24 -6.67 10.27
C LYS A 66 -24.55 -5.22 10.64
N SER A 67 -25.48 -5.03 11.58
CA SER A 67 -25.84 -3.74 12.17
C SER A 67 -25.66 -3.78 13.70
N PRO A 68 -24.99 -2.78 14.33
CA PRO A 68 -24.27 -1.68 13.70
C PRO A 68 -23.07 -2.19 12.88
N ARG A 69 -22.59 -1.37 11.94
CA ARG A 69 -21.45 -1.73 11.09
C ARG A 69 -20.20 -1.92 11.97
N PRO A 70 -19.57 -3.11 11.94
CA PRO A 70 -18.31 -3.33 12.66
C PRO A 70 -17.16 -2.58 11.97
N GLN A 71 -16.07 -2.30 12.71
CA GLN A 71 -14.84 -1.74 12.14
C GLN A 71 -14.36 -2.58 10.95
N THR A 72 -14.30 -3.90 11.11
CA THR A 72 -13.96 -4.83 10.03
C THR A 72 -15.17 -5.69 9.69
N CYS A 73 -15.77 -5.45 8.51
CA CYS A 73 -16.94 -6.22 8.06
C CYS A 73 -16.54 -7.61 7.56
N GLN A 74 -17.05 -8.70 8.15
CA GLN A 74 -16.78 -10.06 7.64
C GLN A 74 -17.79 -10.55 6.59
N ASN A 75 -18.93 -9.86 6.47
CA ASN A 75 -20.00 -10.20 5.52
C ASN A 75 -20.48 -8.93 4.81
N PRO A 76 -19.73 -8.48 3.78
CA PRO A 76 -20.02 -7.22 3.10
C PRO A 76 -21.40 -7.23 2.45
N SER A 77 -22.03 -6.06 2.45
CA SER A 77 -23.30 -5.85 1.75
C SER A 77 -23.02 -5.42 0.31
N GLY A 78 -22.77 -6.39 -0.58
CA GLY A 78 -22.56 -6.16 -2.01
C GLY A 78 -21.14 -6.48 -2.46
N ASN A 79 -20.78 -6.02 -3.67
CA ASN A 79 -19.45 -6.22 -4.26
C ASN A 79 -18.48 -5.16 -3.73
N THR A 80 -17.45 -5.60 -3.00
CA THR A 80 -16.49 -4.70 -2.32
C THR A 80 -15.65 -3.85 -3.26
N SER A 81 -15.43 -4.28 -4.49
CA SER A 81 -14.75 -3.44 -5.51
C SER A 81 -15.49 -2.13 -5.76
N THR A 82 -16.83 -2.12 -5.60
CA THR A 82 -17.64 -0.92 -5.81
C THR A 82 -17.46 0.14 -4.73
N PHE A 83 -16.94 -0.23 -3.55
CA PHE A 83 -16.66 0.73 -2.46
C PHE A 83 -15.57 1.74 -2.84
N TYR A 84 -14.75 1.42 -3.84
CA TYR A 84 -13.69 2.31 -4.35
C TYR A 84 -14.12 3.08 -5.61
N ALA A 85 -15.26 2.75 -6.21
CA ALA A 85 -15.68 3.28 -7.51
C ALA A 85 -15.92 4.79 -7.49
N GLN A 86 -16.68 5.27 -6.50
CA GLN A 86 -17.03 6.69 -6.40
C GLN A 86 -15.80 7.55 -6.14
N MET A 87 -14.90 7.09 -5.26
CA MET A 87 -13.62 7.74 -5.01
C MET A 87 -12.75 7.75 -6.28
N ARG A 88 -12.61 6.62 -6.99
CA ARG A 88 -11.88 6.56 -8.26
C ARG A 88 -12.45 7.56 -9.28
N ASP A 89 -13.76 7.55 -9.49
CA ASP A 89 -14.42 8.40 -10.48
C ASP A 89 -14.20 9.89 -10.17
N ALA A 90 -14.30 10.26 -8.88
CA ALA A 90 -14.02 11.61 -8.42
C ALA A 90 -12.55 12.01 -8.65
N ILE A 91 -11.59 11.13 -8.35
CA ILE A 91 -10.17 11.36 -8.58
C ILE A 91 -9.85 11.52 -10.07
N VAL A 92 -10.41 10.66 -10.93
CA VAL A 92 -10.22 10.75 -12.39
C VAL A 92 -10.81 12.06 -12.92
N ALA A 93 -12.01 12.43 -12.48
CA ALA A 93 -12.65 13.68 -12.87
C ALA A 93 -11.81 14.90 -12.46
N ALA A 94 -11.22 14.89 -11.27
CA ALA A 94 -10.29 15.93 -10.83
C ALA A 94 -9.00 15.94 -11.67
N ASN A 95 -8.33 14.79 -11.80
CA ASN A 95 -7.05 14.67 -12.53
C ASN A 95 -7.16 15.05 -14.02
N SER A 96 -8.34 14.96 -14.63
CA SER A 96 -8.56 15.39 -16.02
C SER A 96 -8.50 16.91 -16.22
N LYS A 97 -8.64 17.69 -15.14
CA LYS A 97 -8.65 19.16 -15.16
C LYS A 97 -7.37 19.77 -14.64
N GLU A 98 -6.55 18.98 -13.96
CA GLU A 98 -5.39 19.44 -13.22
C GLU A 98 -4.08 19.04 -13.89
N THR A 99 -3.04 19.85 -13.69
CA THR A 99 -1.68 19.54 -14.14
C THR A 99 -1.00 18.53 -13.21
N LYS A 100 -1.39 18.50 -11.93
CA LYS A 100 -0.94 17.52 -10.93
C LYS A 100 -1.97 16.41 -10.78
N LYS A 101 -1.51 15.16 -10.83
CA LYS A 101 -2.35 13.97 -10.68
C LYS A 101 -2.23 13.38 -9.28
N MET A 102 -3.35 13.08 -8.65
CA MET A 102 -3.39 12.36 -7.38
C MET A 102 -3.28 10.85 -7.61
N HIS A 103 -2.30 10.22 -6.97
CA HIS A 103 -2.12 8.78 -6.91
C HIS A 103 -3.09 8.17 -5.90
N PHE A 104 -3.62 6.98 -6.19
CA PHE A 104 -4.70 6.36 -5.43
C PHE A 104 -4.33 4.94 -5.04
N ASN A 105 -4.25 4.69 -3.73
CA ASN A 105 -3.89 3.42 -3.11
C ASN A 105 -5.12 2.83 -2.41
N LEU A 106 -5.47 1.59 -2.77
CA LEU A 106 -6.57 0.85 -2.19
C LEU A 106 -6.08 0.05 -0.97
N CYS A 107 -6.39 0.48 0.23
CA CYS A 107 -6.08 -0.26 1.45
C CYS A 107 -7.19 -1.30 1.75
N HIS A 108 -7.36 -2.27 0.85
CA HIS A 108 -8.43 -3.30 0.89
C HIS A 108 -8.05 -4.61 1.59
N TRP A 109 -6.78 -4.75 1.98
CA TRP A 109 -6.22 -5.88 2.74
C TRP A 109 -6.28 -7.26 2.06
N GLY A 110 -6.26 -7.31 0.71
CA GLY A 110 -6.33 -8.56 -0.04
C GLY A 110 -7.72 -9.16 -0.18
N ARG A 111 -8.73 -8.54 0.42
CA ARG A 111 -10.11 -9.04 0.43
C ARG A 111 -10.68 -9.13 -0.98
N ASP A 112 -11.52 -10.13 -1.18
CA ASP A 112 -12.17 -10.45 -2.46
C ASP A 112 -11.21 -10.41 -3.65
N GLN A 113 -9.97 -10.86 -3.41
CA GLN A 113 -8.91 -10.95 -4.41
C GLN A 113 -8.69 -9.63 -5.16
N VAL A 114 -8.49 -8.53 -4.41
CA VAL A 114 -8.30 -7.18 -4.97
C VAL A 114 -7.29 -7.10 -6.11
N TRP A 115 -6.30 -7.98 -6.16
CA TRP A 115 -5.34 -8.07 -7.28
C TRP A 115 -5.96 -8.39 -8.65
N ILE A 116 -7.17 -8.96 -8.70
CA ILE A 116 -7.88 -9.26 -9.95
C ILE A 116 -8.55 -8.01 -10.53
N TRP A 117 -8.96 -7.05 -9.69
CA TRP A 117 -9.78 -5.91 -10.11
C TRP A 117 -9.23 -4.54 -9.71
N GLY A 118 -8.22 -4.47 -8.84
CA GLY A 118 -7.69 -3.24 -8.25
C GLY A 118 -7.16 -2.26 -9.29
N ALA A 119 -6.58 -2.76 -10.38
CA ALA A 119 -6.09 -1.94 -11.49
C ALA A 119 -7.20 -1.15 -12.21
N ASN A 120 -8.47 -1.56 -12.09
CA ASN A 120 -9.60 -0.79 -12.63
C ASN A 120 -9.93 0.44 -11.77
N TYR A 121 -9.46 0.46 -10.52
CA TYR A 121 -9.85 1.45 -9.52
C TYR A 121 -8.70 2.35 -9.07
N GLY A 122 -7.48 1.86 -8.97
CA GLY A 122 -6.35 2.66 -8.51
C GLY A 122 -5.01 2.08 -8.94
N HIS A 123 -3.96 2.66 -8.36
CA HIS A 123 -2.59 2.50 -8.84
C HIS A 123 -1.77 1.53 -7.99
N SER A 124 -2.26 1.20 -6.79
CA SER A 124 -1.73 0.12 -5.94
C SER A 124 -2.81 -0.36 -4.99
N TRP A 125 -2.70 -1.60 -4.50
CA TRP A 125 -3.69 -2.18 -3.59
C TRP A 125 -3.06 -3.09 -2.54
N ARG A 126 -3.41 -2.87 -1.28
CA ARG A 126 -2.98 -3.70 -0.16
C ARG A 126 -3.48 -5.13 -0.38
N MET A 127 -2.55 -6.08 -0.46
CA MET A 127 -2.84 -7.48 -0.77
C MET A 127 -2.95 -8.38 0.47
N SER A 128 -2.77 -7.82 1.67
CA SER A 128 -2.88 -8.52 2.95
C SER A 128 -3.36 -7.61 4.07
N VAL A 129 -3.76 -8.22 5.18
CA VAL A 129 -3.82 -7.53 6.48
C VAL A 129 -2.46 -6.94 6.87
N ASP A 130 -2.47 -6.05 7.86
CA ASP A 130 -1.34 -5.21 8.24
C ASP A 130 -0.05 -5.99 8.53
N ASN A 131 1.06 -5.33 8.26
CA ASN A 131 2.39 -5.72 8.69
C ASN A 131 2.64 -5.22 10.11
N TRP A 132 2.79 -6.13 11.08
CA TRP A 132 3.02 -5.76 12.49
C TRP A 132 4.49 -5.54 12.86
N GLY A 133 5.36 -5.44 11.83
CA GLY A 133 6.79 -5.21 11.97
C GLY A 133 7.54 -6.37 12.61
N ASP A 134 6.96 -7.57 12.63
CA ASP A 134 7.60 -8.81 13.07
C ASP A 134 7.92 -9.73 11.89
N TRP A 135 8.77 -10.71 12.16
CA TRP A 135 9.20 -11.69 11.17
C TRP A 135 8.03 -12.50 10.60
N ALA A 136 7.06 -12.87 11.42
CA ALA A 136 5.89 -13.63 10.98
C ALA A 136 5.04 -12.86 9.96
N SER A 137 4.88 -11.55 10.14
CA SER A 137 4.24 -10.67 9.16
C SER A 137 5.00 -10.65 7.84
N ILE A 138 6.33 -10.49 7.89
CA ILE A 138 7.19 -10.43 6.70
C ILE A 138 7.09 -11.73 5.91
N GLU A 139 7.20 -12.89 6.56
CA GLU A 139 7.08 -14.19 5.90
C GLU A 139 5.70 -14.40 5.29
N ARG A 140 4.64 -14.14 6.06
CA ARG A 140 3.26 -14.30 5.60
C ARG A 140 2.96 -13.46 4.37
N ILE A 141 3.28 -12.17 4.42
CA ILE A 141 2.97 -11.21 3.36
C ILE A 141 3.81 -11.50 2.12
N GLY A 142 5.13 -11.66 2.31
CA GLY A 142 6.06 -11.94 1.22
C GLY A 142 5.75 -13.24 0.49
N SER A 143 5.42 -14.30 1.23
CA SER A 143 5.04 -15.60 0.64
C SER A 143 3.72 -15.50 -0.15
N ALA A 144 2.73 -14.76 0.36
CA ALA A 144 1.47 -14.56 -0.33
C ALA A 144 1.63 -13.75 -1.63
N ALA A 145 2.51 -12.73 -1.63
CA ALA A 145 2.80 -11.93 -2.82
C ALA A 145 3.36 -12.78 -3.99
N ALA A 146 4.16 -13.80 -3.68
CA ALA A 146 4.71 -14.69 -4.70
C ALA A 146 3.62 -15.49 -5.46
N GLY A 147 2.47 -15.75 -4.83
CA GLY A 147 1.33 -16.40 -5.48
C GLY A 147 0.56 -15.50 -6.46
N ILE A 148 0.70 -14.18 -6.33
CA ILE A 148 -0.05 -13.18 -7.11
C ILE A 148 0.84 -12.25 -7.92
N TYR A 149 2.11 -12.64 -8.16
CA TYR A 149 3.12 -11.81 -8.83
C TYR A 149 2.67 -11.27 -10.20
N LYS A 150 1.83 -12.03 -10.94
CA LYS A 150 1.29 -11.63 -12.26
C LYS A 150 0.40 -10.38 -12.20
N HIS A 151 -0.09 -10.04 -11.02
CA HIS A 151 -0.94 -8.87 -10.77
C HIS A 151 -0.13 -7.64 -10.35
N SER A 152 1.20 -7.65 -10.49
CA SER A 152 2.03 -6.45 -10.34
C SER A 152 2.67 -6.13 -11.68
N ALA A 153 2.25 -5.02 -12.27
CA ALA A 153 2.65 -4.59 -13.61
C ALA A 153 2.52 -3.07 -13.74
N PRO A 154 3.14 -2.45 -14.76
CA PRO A 154 2.80 -1.07 -15.12
C PRO A 154 1.28 -0.93 -15.25
N VAL A 155 0.71 0.13 -14.68
CA VAL A 155 -0.72 0.41 -14.38
C VAL A 155 -1.21 0.04 -12.97
N GLY A 156 -0.54 -0.85 -12.25
CA GLY A 156 -0.95 -1.19 -10.88
C GLY A 156 -0.09 -2.24 -10.19
N PHE A 157 0.21 -2.01 -8.91
CA PHE A 157 1.10 -2.88 -8.13
C PHE A 157 0.42 -3.42 -6.87
N ASN A 158 0.74 -4.67 -6.53
CA ASN A 158 0.40 -5.23 -5.22
C ASN A 158 1.17 -4.44 -4.15
N ASP A 159 0.46 -3.99 -3.13
CA ASP A 159 1.02 -3.29 -1.97
C ASP A 159 1.11 -4.26 -0.78
N LEU A 160 2.34 -4.57 -0.40
CA LEU A 160 2.66 -5.49 0.69
C LEU A 160 2.67 -4.79 2.06
N ASP A 161 2.11 -3.58 2.16
CA ASP A 161 2.13 -2.72 3.34
C ASP A 161 3.49 -2.06 3.60
N MET A 162 3.51 -1.17 4.60
CA MET A 162 4.67 -0.33 4.93
C MET A 162 5.88 -1.13 5.46
N LEU A 163 7.05 -0.53 5.29
CA LEU A 163 8.35 -1.07 5.71
C LEU A 163 8.65 -0.70 7.18
N TYR A 164 8.93 -1.70 8.03
CA TYR A 164 9.28 -1.52 9.44
C TYR A 164 10.75 -1.90 9.72
N LEU A 165 11.66 -1.39 8.89
CA LEU A 165 13.11 -1.59 9.07
C LEU A 165 13.50 -1.01 10.44
N GLY A 166 14.19 -1.77 11.29
CA GLY A 166 14.52 -1.33 12.66
C GLY A 166 13.43 -1.49 13.71
N SER A 167 12.34 -2.21 13.41
CA SER A 167 11.49 -2.77 14.45
C SER A 167 12.33 -3.64 15.41
N SER A 168 12.06 -3.56 16.71
CA SER A 168 12.72 -4.39 17.73
C SER A 168 12.40 -5.89 17.61
N LYS A 169 11.44 -6.25 16.76
CA LYS A 169 11.00 -7.63 16.53
C LYS A 169 11.72 -8.31 15.36
N ILE A 170 12.65 -7.63 14.69
CA ILE A 170 13.43 -8.18 13.59
C ILE A 170 14.91 -7.82 13.71
N ASN A 171 15.79 -8.70 13.25
CA ASN A 171 17.22 -8.44 13.19
C ASN A 171 17.64 -7.76 11.86
N GLU A 172 18.93 -7.44 11.73
CA GLU A 172 19.47 -6.77 10.54
C GLU A 172 19.28 -7.58 9.25
N ASN A 173 19.52 -8.90 9.30
CA ASN A 173 19.36 -9.77 8.13
C ASN A 173 17.89 -9.86 7.69
N GLN A 174 16.97 -9.93 8.67
CA GLN A 174 15.54 -9.87 8.40
C GLN A 174 15.12 -8.52 7.82
N SER A 175 15.74 -7.41 8.26
CA SER A 175 15.50 -6.08 7.66
C SER A 175 15.98 -6.00 6.21
N LYS A 176 17.16 -6.57 5.90
CA LYS A 176 17.67 -6.67 4.52
C LYS A 176 16.72 -7.49 3.64
N LEU A 177 16.25 -8.64 4.13
CA LEU A 177 15.29 -9.45 3.39
C LEU A 177 13.96 -8.71 3.22
N HIS A 178 13.45 -8.05 4.27
CA HIS A 178 12.20 -7.28 4.21
C HIS A 178 12.22 -6.26 3.07
N PHE A 179 13.23 -5.40 3.04
CA PHE A 179 13.39 -4.40 1.98
C PHE A 179 13.58 -5.04 0.60
N GLY A 180 14.46 -6.03 0.50
CA GLY A 180 14.73 -6.73 -0.75
C GLY A 180 13.49 -7.41 -1.33
N LEU A 181 12.71 -8.08 -0.48
CA LEU A 181 11.52 -8.81 -0.89
C LEU A 181 10.42 -7.87 -1.37
N TRP A 182 10.20 -6.74 -0.69
CA TRP A 182 9.26 -5.70 -1.14
C TRP A 182 9.72 -5.09 -2.47
N ALA A 183 11.01 -4.87 -2.63
CA ALA A 183 11.58 -4.29 -3.84
C ALA A 183 11.39 -5.21 -5.05
N ILE A 184 11.81 -6.48 -4.96
CA ILE A 184 11.73 -7.43 -6.09
C ILE A 184 10.30 -7.81 -6.45
N THR A 185 9.36 -7.73 -5.51
CA THR A 185 7.93 -7.95 -5.76
C THR A 185 7.20 -6.72 -6.30
N LYS A 186 7.93 -5.61 -6.51
CA LYS A 186 7.40 -4.34 -7.03
C LYS A 186 6.37 -3.67 -6.10
N SER A 187 6.42 -3.97 -4.80
CA SER A 187 5.60 -3.24 -3.81
C SER A 187 6.00 -1.76 -3.77
N PRO A 188 5.06 -0.84 -3.48
CA PRO A 188 5.42 0.48 -2.99
C PRO A 188 6.38 0.36 -1.78
N LEU A 189 7.45 1.16 -1.79
CA LEU A 189 8.45 1.19 -0.72
C LEU A 189 8.16 2.37 0.22
N VAL A 190 7.15 2.22 1.09
CA VAL A 190 6.74 3.25 2.05
C VAL A 190 7.40 2.99 3.40
N LEU A 191 8.21 3.93 3.88
CA LEU A 191 8.91 3.80 5.16
C LEU A 191 7.95 4.05 6.33
N GLY A 192 7.76 3.05 7.19
CA GLY A 192 6.92 3.09 8.40
C GLY A 192 7.74 3.29 9.68
N MET A 193 8.82 4.05 9.62
CA MET A 193 9.79 4.20 10.73
C MET A 193 10.13 5.68 11.01
N ASP A 194 10.60 5.95 12.23
CA ASP A 194 11.08 7.27 12.64
C ASP A 194 12.46 7.55 12.02
N LEU A 195 12.49 8.40 10.99
CA LEU A 195 13.73 8.76 10.29
C LEU A 195 14.73 9.53 11.15
N ASN A 196 14.30 10.17 12.26
CA ASN A 196 15.24 10.82 13.18
C ASN A 196 16.05 9.82 14.01
N LYS A 197 15.62 8.55 14.04
CA LYS A 197 16.24 7.46 14.82
C LYS A 197 16.76 6.35 13.92
N ILE A 198 16.90 6.59 12.62
CA ILE A 198 17.37 5.57 11.69
C ILE A 198 18.83 5.20 11.99
N SER A 199 19.11 3.90 12.12
CA SER A 199 20.48 3.40 12.25
C SER A 199 21.24 3.54 10.93
N SER A 200 22.57 3.59 10.99
CA SER A 200 23.42 3.57 9.80
C SER A 200 23.17 2.32 8.93
N SER A 201 22.89 1.18 9.56
CA SER A 201 22.55 -0.07 8.86
C SER A 201 21.23 0.04 8.07
N ASN A 202 20.17 0.56 8.68
CA ASN A 202 18.88 0.74 7.99
C ASN A 202 18.95 1.85 6.93
N LEU A 203 19.71 2.91 7.18
CA LEU A 203 19.95 3.96 6.19
C LEU A 203 20.66 3.41 4.94
N ALA A 204 21.63 2.51 5.12
CA ALA A 204 22.30 1.84 4.01
C ALA A 204 21.34 0.94 3.20
N ILE A 205 20.38 0.27 3.87
CA ILE A 205 19.34 -0.54 3.20
C ILE A 205 18.46 0.36 2.31
N ILE A 206 17.87 1.42 2.87
CA ILE A 206 16.92 2.27 2.13
C ILE A 206 17.60 3.13 1.05
N LYS A 207 18.92 3.28 1.07
CA LYS A 207 19.70 3.98 0.04
C LYS A 207 20.33 3.03 -0.98
N ASN A 208 20.07 1.73 -0.90
CA ASN A 208 20.66 0.77 -1.83
C ASN A 208 20.08 0.95 -3.24
N LYS A 209 20.82 1.68 -4.09
CA LYS A 209 20.42 1.99 -5.45
C LYS A 209 20.16 0.74 -6.29
N GLY A 210 20.96 -0.33 -6.16
CA GLY A 210 20.74 -1.54 -6.93
C GLY A 210 19.40 -2.20 -6.65
N ILE A 211 19.00 -2.27 -5.37
CA ILE A 211 17.70 -2.84 -4.98
C ILE A 211 16.55 -1.91 -5.37
N ILE A 212 16.72 -0.59 -5.22
CA ILE A 212 15.73 0.39 -5.67
C ILE A 212 15.54 0.33 -7.18
N ASP A 213 16.62 0.22 -7.96
CA ASP A 213 16.57 0.13 -9.41
C ASP A 213 15.82 -1.14 -9.85
N ILE A 214 15.97 -2.26 -9.13
CA ILE A 214 15.12 -3.44 -9.38
C ILE A 214 13.64 -3.10 -9.14
N ASN A 215 13.28 -2.39 -8.07
CA ASN A 215 11.90 -1.98 -7.82
C ASN A 215 11.38 -1.01 -8.91
N GLN A 216 12.20 -0.03 -9.30
CA GLN A 216 11.86 1.03 -10.24
C GLN A 216 12.08 0.66 -11.71
N ASP A 217 12.53 -0.57 -12.01
CA ASP A 217 12.75 -1.03 -13.38
C ASP A 217 11.45 -0.89 -14.22
N PRO A 218 11.51 -0.23 -15.39
CA PRO A 218 10.34 0.15 -16.18
C PRO A 218 9.61 -1.04 -16.82
N LEU A 219 10.22 -2.22 -16.89
CA LEU A 219 9.53 -3.44 -17.28
C LEU A 219 8.41 -3.79 -16.28
N GLY A 220 8.57 -3.34 -15.03
CA GLY A 220 7.53 -3.41 -14.00
C GLY A 220 7.10 -4.82 -13.62
N LYS A 221 7.90 -5.84 -13.91
CA LYS A 221 7.60 -7.24 -13.59
C LYS A 221 8.06 -7.61 -12.19
N ALA A 222 7.15 -8.11 -11.36
CA ALA A 222 7.49 -8.70 -10.08
C ALA A 222 8.26 -10.02 -10.25
N ALA A 223 9.22 -10.24 -9.35
CA ALA A 223 9.87 -11.53 -9.21
C ALA A 223 8.86 -12.62 -8.85
N THR A 224 9.16 -13.84 -9.26
CA THR A 224 8.34 -15.04 -8.96
C THR A 224 9.21 -16.10 -8.32
N ASN A 225 8.57 -17.07 -7.67
CA ASN A 225 9.27 -18.20 -7.08
C ASN A 225 9.96 -19.03 -8.17
N LEU A 226 11.25 -19.29 -7.98
CA LEU A 226 11.97 -20.33 -8.69
C LEU A 226 12.08 -21.54 -7.75
N ARG A 227 11.50 -22.67 -8.15
CA ARG A 227 11.77 -23.95 -7.50
C ARG A 227 12.82 -24.71 -8.32
N PRO A 228 14.03 -24.93 -7.81
CA PRO A 228 15.00 -25.77 -8.48
C PRO A 228 14.46 -27.20 -8.70
N PRO A 229 14.85 -27.88 -9.79
CA PRO A 229 14.52 -29.29 -9.98
C PRO A 229 14.94 -30.13 -8.75
N GLY A 230 14.03 -30.98 -8.28
CA GLY A 230 14.27 -31.87 -7.13
C GLY A 230 14.10 -31.24 -5.74
N ALA A 231 13.86 -29.92 -5.63
CA ALA A 231 13.64 -29.27 -4.35
C ALA A 231 12.20 -29.48 -3.82
N ALA A 232 12.05 -29.50 -2.49
CA ALA A 232 10.74 -29.64 -1.84
C ALA A 232 9.79 -28.49 -2.24
N VAL A 233 8.48 -28.81 -2.26
CA VAL A 233 7.42 -27.81 -2.47
C VAL A 233 7.44 -26.81 -1.31
N PRO A 234 7.31 -25.49 -1.56
CA PRO A 234 7.09 -24.54 -0.48
C PRO A 234 5.83 -24.90 0.32
N THR A 235 5.91 -24.91 1.64
CA THR A 235 4.72 -24.89 2.50
C THR A 235 4.19 -23.47 2.58
N GLU A 236 2.86 -23.33 2.62
CA GLU A 236 2.20 -22.04 2.74
C GLU A 236 2.71 -21.23 3.94
N GLY A 237 2.96 -19.94 3.73
CA GLY A 237 3.36 -19.00 4.79
C GLY A 237 4.84 -18.99 5.18
N LYS A 238 5.73 -19.67 4.44
CA LYS A 238 7.19 -19.62 4.68
C LYS A 238 7.97 -19.19 3.44
N ILE A 239 9.02 -18.40 3.66
CA ILE A 239 10.00 -18.05 2.61
C ILE A 239 11.04 -19.18 2.54
N TYR A 240 11.25 -19.75 1.35
CA TYR A 240 12.16 -20.87 1.16
C TYR A 240 13.54 -20.42 0.66
N PRO A 241 14.62 -20.73 1.38
CA PRO A 241 15.97 -20.46 0.93
C PRO A 241 16.40 -21.56 -0.04
N TYR A 242 16.04 -21.45 -1.32
CA TYR A 242 16.59 -22.36 -2.32
C TYR A 242 18.07 -22.08 -2.65
N TRP A 243 18.58 -20.89 -2.28
CA TRP A 243 19.90 -20.39 -2.70
C TRP A 243 20.70 -19.69 -1.59
N ALA A 244 20.24 -19.71 -0.34
CA ALA A 244 21.03 -19.19 0.78
C ALA A 244 21.74 -20.36 1.46
N GLN A 245 22.94 -20.69 0.96
CA GLN A 245 23.99 -21.37 1.73
C GLN A 245 25.02 -20.34 2.18
#